data_AF-A0A521QIY6-F1
#
_entry.id   AF-A0A521QIY6-F1
#
_cell.length_a   1.000
_cell.length_b   1.000
_cell.length_c   1.000
_cell.angle_alpha   90.00
_cell.angle_beta   90.00
_cell.angle_gamma   90.00
#
_symmetry.space_group_name_H-M   'P 1'
#
loop_
_entity.id
_entity.type
_entity.pdbx_description
1 polymer ?
#
loop_
_entity_poly.entity_id
_entity_poly.type
_entity_poly.pdbx_seq_one_letter_code
_entity_poly.pdbx_strand_id
1 'polypeptide(L)'
;MSRIVDLTEQLGDGYPAGPMSDMVYSAFRRRPVLKTGRWILEEPPGGFNADPFLQIGQPIALDGHLDDFGRRVAAFLSPDMQFTDRTRPRSVTATSGFGLISELERLQYEVYFARDRADVATVLSKKVAPFLTKRLGATHCCVVRPSLKLQQMRLSLAKAWWALSTFPKNDIARRVTVDRVLDPIMPLAHEMGNWLHVFLSSPPIQVTATFQCLGGYILFYREGPWTFPYAAAAGIFGRFNASVSLDTSEGGMRSGIWLKPGTPDRIYDYLRTVTKLIDRLAFFALNPMNFVEAGHLQSTQQIQFITALGLLFSDIQAGNEVPSNYSKVSFSLSALDKLANIIEAMTDRAIGEGHAFKALLSTTTANGLRWIARQYASADAVASQLLRAQARRLLQVHRAVRNQAGAHTTEAQRLGWLRSYRNLRHGTFLERGQFSDLFVTSKGLVPSHLSGVTMAMVLGLAMDPEKFLYLVAAQSATLKAGEAAERIRRASAATPR
;
A
#
# COMPACT_ATOMS: atom_id res chain seq x y z
N MET A 1 25.79 16.04 -11.47
CA MET A 1 26.16 15.62 -12.84
C MET A 1 27.58 15.07 -12.92
N SER A 2 28.62 15.67 -12.31
CA SER A 2 30.00 15.13 -12.44
C SER A 2 30.10 13.64 -12.13
N ARG A 3 29.52 13.14 -11.03
CA ARG A 3 29.56 11.69 -10.72
C ARG A 3 28.58 10.78 -11.47
N ILE A 4 27.52 11.30 -12.07
CA ILE A 4 26.63 10.51 -12.95
C ILE A 4 27.28 10.37 -14.33
N VAL A 5 27.97 11.42 -14.78
CA VAL A 5 28.85 11.40 -15.95
C VAL A 5 30.06 10.49 -15.68
N ASP A 6 30.67 10.55 -14.49
CA ASP A 6 31.76 9.63 -14.08
C ASP A 6 31.30 8.17 -14.00
N LEU A 7 30.01 7.88 -13.71
CA LEU A 7 29.48 6.51 -13.71
C LEU A 7 29.33 5.95 -15.13
N THR A 8 28.94 6.79 -16.09
CA THR A 8 28.98 6.46 -17.52
C THR A 8 30.41 6.34 -18.07
N GLU A 9 31.36 7.14 -17.59
CA GLU A 9 32.78 7.04 -17.95
C GLU A 9 33.49 5.86 -17.29
N GLN A 10 33.17 5.52 -16.03
CA GLN A 10 33.71 4.33 -15.34
C GLN A 10 33.19 3.01 -15.92
N LEU A 11 32.06 3.02 -16.61
CA LEU A 11 31.55 1.89 -17.41
C LEU A 11 32.15 1.87 -18.84
N GLY A 12 32.87 2.92 -19.22
CA GLY A 12 33.54 3.13 -20.50
C GLY A 12 34.88 2.42 -20.60
N ASP A 13 34.81 1.13 -20.90
CA ASP A 13 35.62 0.54 -22.00
C ASP A 13 34.78 -0.49 -22.80
N GLY A 14 33.47 -0.58 -22.56
CA GLY A 14 32.60 -1.55 -23.25
C GLY A 14 31.13 -1.17 -23.39
N TYR A 15 30.66 -0.08 -22.78
CA TYR A 15 29.29 0.41 -22.98
C TYR A 15 29.31 1.91 -23.26
N PRO A 16 28.78 2.37 -24.42
CA PRO A 16 28.74 3.79 -24.75
C PRO A 16 27.92 4.55 -23.69
N ALA A 17 28.18 5.83 -23.48
CA ALA A 17 27.46 6.63 -22.48
C ALA A 17 25.97 6.91 -22.83
N GLY A 18 25.56 6.66 -24.08
CA GLY A 18 24.19 6.89 -24.58
C GLY A 18 23.08 5.93 -24.11
N PRO A 19 23.28 4.60 -24.03
CA PRO A 19 22.23 3.65 -23.67
C PRO A 19 21.77 3.80 -22.22
N MET A 20 22.61 4.26 -21.30
CA MET A 20 22.21 4.41 -19.89
C MET A 20 21.38 5.67 -19.66
N SER A 21 21.71 6.81 -20.30
CA SER A 21 20.85 7.99 -20.28
C SER A 21 19.51 7.73 -20.96
N ASP A 22 19.51 6.99 -22.07
CA ASP A 22 18.30 6.60 -22.79
C ASP A 22 17.50 5.56 -22.02
N MET A 23 18.15 4.63 -21.31
CA MET A 23 17.49 3.65 -20.44
C MET A 23 16.89 4.32 -19.20
N VAL A 24 17.60 5.25 -18.56
CA VAL A 24 17.08 6.07 -17.45
C VAL A 24 15.91 6.94 -17.94
N TYR A 25 16.05 7.59 -19.09
CA TYR A 25 14.97 8.35 -19.71
C TYR A 25 13.79 7.44 -20.09
N SER A 26 14.02 6.24 -20.60
CA SER A 26 12.96 5.27 -20.94
C SER A 26 12.25 4.69 -19.70
N ALA A 27 12.98 4.53 -18.58
CA ALA A 27 12.48 3.94 -17.34
C ALA A 27 11.75 4.94 -16.44
N PHE A 28 12.26 6.16 -16.37
CA PHE A 28 11.71 7.21 -15.52
C PHE A 28 10.88 8.24 -16.31
N ARG A 29 11.04 8.31 -17.65
CA ARG A 29 10.25 9.13 -18.59
C ARG A 29 10.10 10.59 -18.18
N ARG A 30 11.09 11.09 -17.45
CA ARG A 30 11.19 12.44 -16.93
C ARG A 30 12.59 12.95 -17.21
N ARG A 31 12.69 14.21 -17.60
CA ARG A 31 14.00 14.85 -17.77
C ARG A 31 14.55 15.21 -16.40
N PRO A 32 15.80 14.83 -16.07
CA PRO A 32 16.47 15.37 -14.90
C PRO A 32 16.71 16.86 -15.13
N VAL A 33 16.13 17.70 -14.26
CA VAL A 33 16.26 19.15 -14.28
C VAL A 33 16.75 19.59 -12.91
N LEU A 34 17.76 20.45 -12.89
CA LEU A 34 18.25 21.02 -11.65
C LEU A 34 17.37 22.24 -11.29
N LYS A 35 16.62 22.16 -10.19
CA LYS A 35 15.92 23.31 -9.60
C LYS A 35 16.37 23.52 -8.17
N THR A 36 16.68 24.75 -7.81
CA THR A 36 17.04 25.15 -6.43
C THR A 36 18.12 24.26 -5.81
N GLY A 37 19.16 23.90 -6.57
CA GLY A 37 20.26 23.04 -6.09
C GLY A 37 19.91 21.55 -5.90
N ARG A 38 18.68 21.11 -6.21
CA ARG A 38 18.26 19.71 -6.20
C ARG A 38 17.90 19.24 -7.61
N TRP A 39 18.31 18.03 -7.96
CA TRP A 39 17.89 17.40 -9.19
C TRP A 39 16.46 16.89 -9.01
N ILE A 40 15.54 17.46 -9.76
CA ILE A 40 14.16 17.02 -9.84
C ILE A 40 13.92 16.38 -11.21
N LEU A 41 13.11 15.34 -11.26
CA LEU A 41 12.67 14.77 -12.52
C LEU A 41 11.38 15.49 -12.92
N GLU A 42 11.46 16.40 -13.89
CA GLU A 42 10.30 17.15 -14.38
C GLU A 42 9.39 16.25 -15.22
N GLU A 43 8.08 16.35 -14.97
CA GLU A 43 7.08 15.74 -15.82
C GLU A 43 7.13 16.38 -17.21
N PRO A 44 7.07 15.59 -18.30
CA PRO A 44 7.02 16.17 -19.63
C PRO A 44 5.76 17.05 -19.76
N PRO A 45 5.87 18.21 -20.45
CA PRO A 45 4.72 19.04 -20.74
C PRO A 45 3.72 18.22 -21.58
N GLY A 46 2.52 17.98 -21.03
CA GLY A 46 1.49 17.12 -21.66
C GLY A 46 0.94 16.01 -20.76
N GLY A 47 1.50 15.79 -19.57
CA GLY A 47 0.99 14.80 -18.61
C GLY A 47 1.27 13.34 -19.00
N PHE A 48 0.89 12.42 -18.11
CA PHE A 48 1.11 10.97 -18.20
C PHE A 48 0.43 10.34 -19.44
N ASN A 49 1.09 10.35 -20.61
CA ASN A 49 0.56 9.73 -21.83
C ASN A 49 1.51 8.72 -22.50
N ALA A 50 2.47 8.16 -21.75
CA ALA A 50 3.30 7.05 -22.22
C ALA A 50 3.15 5.88 -21.24
N ASP A 51 2.94 4.64 -21.74
CA ASP A 51 2.63 3.38 -21.01
C ASP A 51 2.53 3.51 -19.48
N PRO A 52 1.31 3.60 -18.92
CA PRO A 52 1.14 3.73 -17.48
C PRO A 52 1.67 2.50 -16.72
N PHE A 53 2.05 2.71 -15.45
CA PHE A 53 2.37 1.65 -14.49
C PHE A 53 1.35 0.50 -14.51
N LEU A 54 0.06 0.84 -14.71
CA LEU A 54 -1.03 -0.11 -14.93
C LEU A 54 -1.80 0.24 -16.20
N GLN A 55 -2.03 -0.76 -17.03
CA GLN A 55 -2.99 -0.69 -18.13
C GLN A 55 -4.36 -1.10 -17.59
N ILE A 56 -5.36 -0.24 -17.75
CA ILE A 56 -6.75 -0.50 -17.36
C ILE A 56 -7.54 -0.78 -18.62
N GLY A 57 -8.11 -1.99 -18.72
CA GLY A 57 -9.03 -2.38 -19.78
C GLY A 57 -10.35 -1.64 -19.66
N GLN A 58 -11.03 -1.49 -20.79
CA GLN A 58 -12.36 -0.87 -20.82
C GLN A 58 -13.37 -1.68 -19.99
N PRO A 59 -14.40 -1.01 -19.44
CA PRO A 59 -15.52 -1.69 -18.79
C PRO A 59 -16.16 -2.72 -19.71
N ILE A 60 -16.47 -3.87 -19.13
CA ILE A 60 -17.25 -4.93 -19.78
C ILE A 60 -18.50 -5.15 -18.92
N ALA A 61 -19.67 -4.90 -19.51
CA ALA A 61 -20.95 -5.21 -18.89
C ALA A 61 -21.13 -6.74 -18.78
N LEU A 62 -21.80 -7.17 -17.71
CA LEU A 62 -22.12 -8.59 -17.45
C LEU A 62 -23.58 -8.89 -17.85
N ASP A 63 -24.00 -8.45 -19.03
CA ASP A 63 -25.39 -8.38 -19.51
C ASP A 63 -25.91 -9.67 -20.20
N GLY A 64 -25.31 -10.82 -19.89
CA GLY A 64 -25.81 -12.14 -20.33
C GLY A 64 -25.02 -12.78 -21.48
N HIS A 65 -24.15 -12.04 -22.16
CA HIS A 65 -23.22 -12.59 -23.16
C HIS A 65 -21.91 -13.08 -22.51
N LEU A 66 -22.03 -14.00 -21.55
CA LEU A 66 -20.91 -14.37 -20.68
C LEU A 66 -19.75 -15.04 -21.42
N ASP A 67 -20.01 -15.78 -22.51
CA ASP A 67 -18.96 -16.39 -23.34
C ASP A 67 -18.13 -15.36 -24.11
N ASP A 68 -18.75 -14.26 -24.56
CA ASP A 68 -18.03 -13.14 -25.16
C ASP A 68 -17.21 -12.37 -24.11
N PHE A 69 -17.80 -12.13 -22.94
CA PHE A 69 -17.13 -11.52 -21.79
C PHE A 69 -15.81 -12.25 -21.43
N GLY A 70 -15.85 -13.57 -21.27
CA GLY A 70 -14.66 -14.35 -20.88
C GLY A 70 -13.55 -14.25 -21.91
N ARG A 71 -13.89 -14.30 -23.21
CA ARG A 71 -12.93 -14.12 -24.30
C ARG A 71 -12.32 -12.73 -24.32
N ARG A 72 -13.11 -11.67 -24.14
CA ARG A 72 -12.63 -10.29 -24.09
C ARG A 72 -11.69 -10.04 -22.92
N VAL A 73 -12.02 -10.56 -21.73
CA VAL A 73 -11.13 -10.50 -20.57
C VAL A 73 -9.83 -11.25 -20.84
N ALA A 74 -9.89 -12.50 -21.32
CA ALA A 74 -8.72 -13.31 -21.57
C ALA A 74 -7.80 -12.75 -22.67
N ALA A 75 -8.37 -12.10 -23.69
CA ALA A 75 -7.61 -11.44 -24.74
C ALA A 75 -6.76 -10.26 -24.20
N PHE A 76 -7.23 -9.60 -23.14
CA PHE A 76 -6.52 -8.50 -22.51
C PHE A 76 -5.33 -8.96 -21.66
N LEU A 77 -5.33 -10.20 -21.17
CA LEU A 77 -4.24 -10.75 -20.34
C LEU A 77 -2.95 -11.00 -21.15
N SER A 78 -1.83 -11.46 -20.58
CA SER A 78 -0.56 -11.61 -21.34
C SER A 78 -0.58 -12.80 -22.32
N PRO A 79 0.01 -12.73 -23.53
CA PRO A 79 0.01 -13.87 -24.47
C PRO A 79 0.99 -14.97 -24.06
N ASP A 80 2.03 -14.62 -23.31
CA ASP A 80 3.05 -15.54 -22.77
C ASP A 80 2.53 -16.41 -21.60
N MET A 81 1.20 -16.52 -21.43
CA MET A 81 0.58 -17.26 -20.33
C MET A 81 0.53 -18.75 -20.63
N GLN A 82 1.42 -19.49 -19.98
CA GLN A 82 1.31 -20.94 -19.83
C GLN A 82 1.69 -21.33 -18.40
N PHE A 83 0.72 -21.80 -17.61
CA PHE A 83 1.07 -22.55 -16.42
C PHE A 83 1.34 -24.00 -16.80
N THR A 84 2.49 -24.52 -16.39
CA THR A 84 2.74 -25.96 -16.49
C THR A 84 1.99 -26.68 -15.37
N ASP A 85 1.50 -27.90 -15.62
CA ASP A 85 0.84 -28.70 -14.56
C ASP A 85 1.77 -28.95 -13.34
N ARG A 86 3.09 -28.77 -13.49
CA ARG A 86 4.09 -28.86 -12.41
C ARG A 86 4.02 -27.73 -11.38
N THR A 87 3.55 -26.54 -11.77
CA THR A 87 3.43 -25.37 -10.87
C THR A 87 2.10 -25.30 -10.14
N ARG A 88 1.16 -26.20 -10.48
CA ARG A 88 -0.11 -26.30 -9.77
C ARG A 88 0.11 -27.08 -8.47
N PRO A 89 -0.25 -26.54 -7.30
CA PRO A 89 -0.12 -27.28 -6.06
C PRO A 89 -0.97 -28.57 -6.16
N ARG A 90 -0.32 -29.73 -5.95
CA ARG A 90 -0.89 -31.07 -6.19
C ARG A 90 -2.12 -31.36 -5.33
N SER A 91 -2.31 -30.61 -4.25
CA SER A 91 -3.48 -30.69 -3.38
C SER A 91 -3.67 -29.37 -2.63
N VAL A 92 -4.29 -28.37 -3.28
CA VAL A 92 -5.08 -27.41 -2.51
C VAL A 92 -6.50 -27.97 -2.53
N THR A 93 -6.79 -28.87 -1.59
CA THR A 93 -8.16 -28.96 -1.11
C THR A 93 -8.44 -27.61 -0.48
N ALA A 94 -9.01 -26.69 -1.27
CA ALA A 94 -9.80 -25.62 -0.69
C ALA A 94 -10.81 -26.36 0.17
N THR A 95 -10.55 -26.44 1.47
CA THR A 95 -11.41 -27.12 2.43
C THR A 95 -12.81 -26.65 2.11
N SER A 96 -13.65 -27.57 1.64
CA SER A 96 -14.99 -27.29 1.15
C SER A 96 -15.83 -26.80 2.33
N GLY A 97 -15.67 -25.53 2.67
CA GLY A 97 -16.54 -24.83 3.60
C GLY A 97 -17.87 -24.61 2.91
N PHE A 98 -18.96 -24.78 3.66
CA PHE A 98 -20.27 -24.36 3.19
C PHE A 98 -20.36 -22.83 3.21
N GLY A 99 -20.72 -22.20 2.08
CA GLY A 99 -21.05 -20.78 2.02
C GLY A 99 -20.42 -19.99 0.88
N LEU A 100 -20.83 -18.72 0.72
CA LEU A 100 -20.39 -17.88 -0.40
C LEU A 100 -18.90 -17.49 -0.33
N ILE A 101 -18.28 -17.50 0.86
CA ILE A 101 -16.84 -17.18 1.02
C ILE A 101 -15.99 -18.29 0.42
N SER A 102 -16.21 -19.53 0.85
CA SER A 102 -15.45 -20.68 0.37
C SER A 102 -15.66 -20.89 -1.13
N GLU A 103 -16.85 -20.59 -1.65
CA GLU A 103 -17.11 -20.62 -3.09
C GLU A 103 -16.37 -19.50 -3.83
N LEU A 104 -16.32 -18.28 -3.29
CA LEU A 104 -15.54 -17.18 -3.88
C LEU A 104 -14.04 -17.50 -3.89
N GLU A 105 -13.50 -18.02 -2.78
CA GLU A 105 -12.09 -18.44 -2.67
C GLU A 105 -11.79 -19.55 -3.68
N ARG A 106 -12.64 -20.58 -3.76
CA ARG A 106 -12.53 -21.67 -4.74
C ARG A 106 -12.47 -21.13 -6.17
N LEU A 107 -13.33 -20.17 -6.50
CA LEU A 107 -13.35 -19.52 -7.82
C LEU A 107 -12.10 -18.66 -8.07
N GLN A 108 -11.60 -17.94 -7.06
CA GLN A 108 -10.33 -17.20 -7.15
C GLN A 108 -9.17 -18.16 -7.42
N TYR A 109 -9.11 -19.30 -6.73
CA TYR A 109 -8.12 -20.35 -6.97
C TYR A 109 -8.20 -20.93 -8.39
N GLU A 110 -9.41 -21.20 -8.89
CA GLU A 110 -9.58 -21.70 -10.26
C GLU A 110 -9.07 -20.71 -11.31
N VAL A 111 -9.35 -19.41 -11.14
CA VAL A 111 -8.86 -18.36 -12.05
C VAL A 111 -7.33 -18.21 -11.93
N TYR A 112 -6.81 -18.21 -10.70
CA TYR A 112 -5.38 -18.03 -10.44
C TYR A 112 -4.55 -19.16 -11.06
N PHE A 113 -5.05 -20.40 -11.04
CA PHE A 113 -4.37 -21.59 -11.55
C PHE A 113 -4.92 -22.10 -12.90
N ALA A 114 -5.63 -21.27 -13.65
CA ALA A 114 -6.10 -21.61 -15.00
C ALA A 114 -4.90 -21.77 -15.95
N ARG A 115 -4.90 -22.82 -16.78
CA ARG A 115 -3.72 -23.24 -17.56
C ARG A 115 -3.25 -22.22 -18.59
N ASP A 116 -4.21 -21.62 -19.28
CA ASP A 116 -4.00 -20.69 -20.38
C ASP A 116 -5.16 -19.69 -20.48
N ARG A 117 -5.13 -18.83 -21.50
CA ARG A 117 -6.20 -17.85 -21.77
C ARG A 117 -7.56 -18.47 -22.02
N ALA A 118 -7.63 -19.63 -22.69
CA ALA A 118 -8.88 -20.28 -23.02
C ALA A 118 -9.52 -20.91 -21.77
N ASP A 119 -8.72 -21.47 -20.88
CA ASP A 119 -9.14 -21.98 -19.58
C ASP A 119 -9.64 -20.83 -18.69
N VAL A 120 -8.90 -19.70 -18.63
CA VAL A 120 -9.35 -18.48 -17.94
C VAL A 120 -10.70 -18.02 -18.48
N ALA A 121 -10.85 -17.89 -19.81
CA ALA A 121 -12.11 -17.49 -20.43
C ALA A 121 -13.25 -18.42 -20.02
N THR A 122 -13.02 -19.73 -20.04
CA THR A 122 -14.00 -20.76 -19.68
C THR A 122 -14.43 -20.65 -18.21
N VAL A 123 -13.47 -20.53 -17.28
CA VAL A 123 -13.75 -20.38 -15.85
C VAL A 123 -14.52 -19.09 -15.59
N LEU A 124 -14.13 -17.99 -16.24
CA LEU A 124 -14.80 -16.69 -16.11
C LEU A 124 -16.25 -16.74 -16.58
N SER A 125 -16.49 -17.24 -17.79
CA SER A 125 -17.82 -17.28 -18.41
C SER A 125 -18.76 -18.26 -17.71
N LYS A 126 -18.28 -19.45 -17.37
CA LYS A 126 -19.14 -20.55 -16.89
C LYS A 126 -19.34 -20.56 -15.38
N LYS A 127 -18.40 -20.00 -14.60
CA LYS A 127 -18.40 -20.12 -13.14
C LYS A 127 -18.38 -18.76 -12.45
N VAL A 128 -17.38 -17.93 -12.73
CA VAL A 128 -17.13 -16.69 -11.97
C VAL A 128 -18.20 -15.63 -12.23
N ALA A 129 -18.42 -15.22 -13.48
CA ALA A 129 -19.39 -14.19 -13.79
C ALA A 129 -20.82 -14.58 -13.39
N PRO A 130 -21.32 -15.81 -13.67
CA PRO A 130 -22.62 -16.24 -13.16
C PRO A 130 -22.72 -16.15 -11.64
N PHE A 131 -21.68 -16.56 -10.91
CA PHE A 131 -21.66 -16.48 -9.45
C PHE A 131 -21.72 -15.02 -8.98
N LEU A 132 -20.86 -14.15 -9.50
CA LEU A 132 -20.78 -12.76 -9.05
C LEU A 132 -22.02 -11.95 -9.41
N THR A 133 -22.58 -12.14 -10.60
CA THR A 133 -23.83 -11.48 -11.01
C THR A 133 -25.02 -11.98 -10.18
N LYS A 134 -25.19 -13.30 -10.04
CA LYS A 134 -26.37 -13.87 -9.35
C LYS A 134 -26.29 -13.79 -7.82
N ARG A 135 -25.11 -13.92 -7.22
CA ARG A 135 -24.94 -14.03 -5.76
C ARG A 135 -24.47 -12.75 -5.11
N LEU A 136 -23.64 -11.96 -5.79
CA LEU A 136 -23.11 -10.69 -5.27
C LEU A 136 -23.71 -9.45 -5.96
N GLY A 137 -24.37 -9.59 -7.11
CA GLY A 137 -24.99 -8.48 -7.83
C GLY A 137 -24.00 -7.59 -8.57
N ALA A 138 -22.86 -8.14 -9.01
CA ALA A 138 -21.92 -7.44 -9.89
C ALA A 138 -22.57 -7.18 -11.25
N THR A 139 -22.37 -5.98 -11.81
CA THR A 139 -22.90 -5.61 -13.13
C THR A 139 -21.82 -5.44 -14.18
N HIS A 140 -20.58 -5.21 -13.75
CA HIS A 140 -19.47 -4.90 -14.64
C HIS A 140 -18.17 -5.55 -14.16
N CYS A 141 -17.24 -5.61 -15.10
CA CYS A 141 -15.88 -6.06 -14.86
C CYS A 141 -14.90 -5.17 -15.63
N CYS A 142 -13.69 -5.03 -15.09
CA CYS A 142 -12.54 -4.50 -15.83
C CYS A 142 -11.29 -5.32 -15.51
N VAL A 143 -10.29 -5.20 -16.36
CA VAL A 143 -9.01 -5.90 -16.20
C VAL A 143 -7.94 -4.84 -15.97
N VAL A 144 -7.06 -5.07 -15.01
CA VAL A 144 -5.93 -4.17 -14.73
C VAL A 144 -4.63 -4.96 -14.80
N ARG A 145 -3.68 -4.50 -15.61
CA ARG A 145 -2.39 -5.17 -15.84
C ARG A 145 -1.22 -4.28 -15.43
N PRO A 146 -0.39 -4.69 -14.46
CA PRO A 146 0.87 -4.00 -14.20
C PRO A 146 1.81 -4.18 -15.38
N SER A 147 2.50 -3.11 -15.75
CA SER A 147 3.60 -3.19 -16.72
C SER A 147 4.80 -3.87 -16.07
N LEU A 148 4.78 -5.21 -16.03
CA LEU A 148 5.84 -6.02 -15.42
C LEU A 148 7.21 -5.74 -16.04
N LYS A 149 7.26 -5.50 -17.35
CA LYS A 149 8.49 -5.12 -18.06
C LYS A 149 9.06 -3.80 -17.55
N LEU A 150 8.22 -2.78 -17.38
CA LEU A 150 8.65 -1.48 -16.85
C LEU A 150 9.10 -1.60 -15.39
N GLN A 151 8.38 -2.37 -14.56
CA GLN A 151 8.76 -2.60 -13.17
C GLN A 151 10.08 -3.35 -13.06
N GLN A 152 10.23 -4.42 -13.84
CA GLN A 152 11.47 -5.19 -13.87
C GLN A 152 12.64 -4.30 -14.31
N MET A 153 12.45 -3.44 -15.32
CA MET A 153 13.49 -2.50 -15.76
C MET A 153 13.89 -1.52 -14.64
N ARG A 154 12.93 -0.91 -13.94
CA ARG A 154 13.20 0.01 -12.82
C ARG A 154 13.89 -0.69 -11.64
N LEU A 155 13.44 -1.91 -11.30
CA LEU A 155 14.08 -2.74 -10.26
C LEU A 155 15.51 -3.12 -10.65
N SER A 156 15.73 -3.54 -11.89
CA SER A 156 17.07 -3.87 -12.40
C SER A 156 18.00 -2.66 -12.37
N LEU A 157 17.50 -1.46 -12.70
CA LEU A 157 18.25 -0.21 -12.56
C LEU A 157 18.64 0.08 -11.11
N ALA A 158 17.69 -0.02 -10.17
CA ALA A 158 17.98 0.15 -8.74
C ALA A 158 19.03 -0.85 -8.25
N LYS A 159 18.93 -2.13 -8.64
CA LYS A 159 19.92 -3.16 -8.33
C LYS A 159 21.30 -2.83 -8.91
N ALA A 160 21.35 -2.38 -10.16
CA ALA A 160 22.60 -2.02 -10.82
C ALA A 160 23.28 -0.83 -10.13
N TRP A 161 22.53 0.23 -9.81
CA TRP A 161 23.07 1.38 -9.08
C TRP A 161 23.59 1.02 -7.70
N TRP A 162 22.86 0.20 -6.95
CA TRP A 162 23.34 -0.29 -5.67
C TRP A 162 24.62 -1.10 -5.80
N ALA A 163 24.70 -2.02 -6.77
CA ALA A 163 25.88 -2.84 -6.99
C ALA A 163 27.10 -1.98 -7.36
N LEU A 164 26.91 -0.99 -8.25
CA LEU A 164 27.94 -0.03 -8.66
C LEU A 164 28.46 0.82 -7.51
N SER A 165 27.60 1.19 -6.56
CA SER A 165 28.01 1.95 -5.38
C SER A 165 28.69 1.12 -4.29
N THR A 166 28.52 -0.20 -4.32
CA THR A 166 28.87 -1.09 -3.19
C THR A 166 30.08 -1.97 -3.49
N PHE A 167 30.22 -2.45 -4.72
CA PHE A 167 31.26 -3.42 -5.08
C PHE A 167 32.29 -2.85 -6.06
N PRO A 168 33.54 -3.34 -6.04
CA PRO A 168 34.51 -3.05 -7.07
C PRO A 168 34.01 -3.49 -8.46
N LYS A 169 34.32 -2.72 -9.51
CA LYS A 169 33.83 -2.94 -10.90
C LYS A 169 33.96 -4.40 -11.37
N ASN A 170 35.10 -5.04 -11.09
CA ASN A 170 35.40 -6.40 -11.53
C ASN A 170 34.54 -7.47 -10.83
N ASP A 171 33.95 -7.16 -9.68
CA ASP A 171 33.12 -8.09 -8.89
C ASP A 171 31.62 -7.95 -9.19
N ILE A 172 31.17 -6.84 -9.78
CA ILE A 172 29.75 -6.52 -9.96
C ILE A 172 29.02 -7.61 -10.76
N ALA A 173 29.59 -8.03 -11.89
CA ALA A 173 28.96 -9.03 -12.75
C ALA A 173 28.72 -10.36 -12.02
N ARG A 174 29.73 -10.83 -11.26
CA ARG A 174 29.61 -12.02 -10.41
C ARG A 174 28.55 -11.83 -9.32
N ARG A 175 28.63 -10.72 -8.58
CA ARG A 175 27.71 -10.43 -7.46
C ARG A 175 26.24 -10.34 -7.90
N VAL A 176 25.97 -9.71 -9.05
CA VAL A 176 24.59 -9.51 -9.54
C VAL A 176 24.05 -10.76 -10.22
N THR A 177 24.82 -11.43 -11.07
CA THR A 177 24.29 -12.53 -11.92
C THR A 177 24.46 -13.91 -11.31
N VAL A 178 25.59 -14.17 -10.65
CA VAL A 178 25.95 -15.47 -10.06
C VAL A 178 25.46 -15.54 -8.61
N ASP A 179 25.89 -14.60 -7.78
CA ASP A 179 25.58 -14.63 -6.34
C ASP A 179 24.16 -14.13 -6.04
N ARG A 180 23.55 -13.36 -6.96
CA ARG A 180 22.17 -12.83 -6.86
C ARG A 180 21.89 -12.14 -5.53
N VAL A 181 22.85 -11.33 -5.03
CA VAL A 181 22.87 -10.81 -3.64
C VAL A 181 21.60 -10.04 -3.22
N LEU A 182 20.88 -9.43 -4.17
CA LEU A 182 19.65 -8.67 -3.90
C LEU A 182 18.35 -9.42 -4.20
N ASP A 183 18.39 -10.57 -4.88
CA ASP A 183 17.18 -11.31 -5.23
C ASP A 183 16.36 -11.80 -4.02
N PRO A 184 16.97 -12.16 -2.86
CA PRO A 184 16.21 -12.54 -1.68
C PRO A 184 15.55 -11.36 -0.94
N ILE A 185 15.98 -10.12 -1.22
CA ILE A 185 15.65 -8.95 -0.40
C ILE A 185 14.74 -7.98 -1.17
N MET A 186 15.03 -7.78 -2.45
CA MET A 186 14.27 -6.88 -3.31
C MET A 186 13.00 -7.57 -3.85
N PRO A 187 11.86 -6.86 -3.89
CA PRO A 187 10.64 -7.43 -4.43
C PRO A 187 10.80 -7.76 -5.91
N LEU A 188 10.11 -8.82 -6.34
CA LEU A 188 9.98 -9.19 -7.75
C LEU A 188 8.96 -8.26 -8.43
N ALA A 189 9.11 -8.05 -9.74
CA ALA A 189 8.22 -7.15 -10.49
C ALA A 189 6.73 -7.50 -10.36
N HIS A 190 6.40 -8.78 -10.21
CA HIS A 190 5.01 -9.22 -10.02
C HIS A 190 4.49 -8.96 -8.60
N GLU A 191 5.36 -8.93 -7.59
CA GLU A 191 5.00 -8.61 -6.21
C GLU A 191 4.63 -7.14 -6.04
N MET A 192 5.15 -6.25 -6.89
CA MET A 192 4.66 -4.87 -6.99
C MET A 192 3.19 -4.80 -7.44
N GLY A 193 2.68 -5.84 -8.10
CA GLY A 193 1.25 -6.01 -8.37
C GLY A 193 0.42 -6.11 -7.08
N ASN A 194 0.98 -6.68 -6.01
CA ASN A 194 0.27 -6.79 -4.73
C ASN A 194 -0.05 -5.42 -4.13
N TRP A 195 0.72 -4.38 -4.48
CA TRP A 195 0.43 -3.01 -4.04
C TRP A 195 -0.92 -2.54 -4.61
N LEU A 196 -1.21 -2.89 -5.87
CA LEU A 196 -2.52 -2.67 -6.47
C LEU A 196 -3.59 -3.47 -5.75
N HIS A 197 -3.35 -4.76 -5.53
CA HIS A 197 -4.32 -5.60 -4.83
C HIS A 197 -4.68 -5.00 -3.47
N VAL A 198 -3.69 -4.54 -2.70
CA VAL A 198 -3.89 -3.88 -1.41
C VAL A 198 -4.80 -2.66 -1.55
N PHE A 199 -4.55 -1.72 -2.47
CA PHE A 199 -5.44 -0.55 -2.58
C PHE A 199 -6.88 -0.91 -2.97
N LEU A 200 -7.09 -1.95 -3.78
CA LEU A 200 -8.41 -2.35 -4.27
C LEU A 200 -9.20 -3.25 -3.32
N SER A 201 -8.50 -3.99 -2.46
CA SER A 201 -9.07 -4.99 -1.55
C SER A 201 -9.05 -4.56 -0.08
N SER A 202 -8.31 -3.51 0.27
CA SER A 202 -8.16 -3.12 1.67
C SER A 202 -9.29 -2.24 2.18
N PRO A 203 -9.72 -2.46 3.44
CA PRO A 203 -10.51 -1.52 4.20
C PRO A 203 -9.92 -0.11 4.23
N PRO A 204 -10.75 0.94 4.10
CA PRO A 204 -12.19 0.93 3.85
C PRO A 204 -12.59 1.15 2.40
N ILE A 205 -11.71 0.85 1.45
CA ILE A 205 -11.90 1.19 0.04
C ILE A 205 -12.00 -0.10 -0.77
N GLN A 206 -12.80 -1.05 -0.29
CA GLN A 206 -13.14 -2.24 -1.07
C GLN A 206 -14.28 -1.89 -2.04
N VAL A 207 -13.91 -1.59 -3.28
CA VAL A 207 -14.87 -1.23 -4.34
C VAL A 207 -15.14 -2.39 -5.30
N THR A 208 -14.27 -3.40 -5.32
CA THR A 208 -14.30 -4.49 -6.30
C THR A 208 -14.13 -5.84 -5.61
N ALA A 209 -14.72 -6.89 -6.19
CA ALA A 209 -14.28 -8.25 -5.97
C ALA A 209 -13.10 -8.51 -6.91
N THR A 210 -11.92 -8.69 -6.33
CA THR A 210 -10.66 -8.83 -7.08
C THR A 210 -10.31 -10.29 -7.27
N PHE A 211 -9.98 -10.67 -8.51
CA PHE A 211 -9.44 -11.97 -8.88
C PHE A 211 -8.05 -11.76 -9.42
N GLN A 212 -7.04 -12.31 -8.74
CA GLN A 212 -5.68 -12.29 -9.24
C GLN A 212 -5.53 -13.35 -10.33
N CYS A 213 -4.84 -12.99 -11.41
CA CYS A 213 -4.49 -13.89 -12.50
C CYS A 213 -3.04 -13.61 -12.93
N LEU A 214 -2.43 -14.48 -13.72
CA LEU A 214 -1.06 -14.27 -14.18
C LEU A 214 -0.94 -12.96 -14.98
N GLY A 215 -0.17 -12.02 -14.44
CA GLY A 215 0.12 -10.76 -15.10
C GLY A 215 -1.00 -9.72 -15.02
N GLY A 216 -1.99 -9.90 -14.13
CA GLY A 216 -3.04 -8.89 -13.92
C GLY A 216 -4.07 -9.21 -12.84
N TYR A 217 -5.05 -8.33 -12.75
CA TYR A 217 -6.19 -8.43 -11.85
C TYR A 217 -7.48 -8.25 -12.64
N ILE A 218 -8.48 -9.07 -12.32
CA ILE A 218 -9.84 -8.95 -12.85
C ILE A 218 -10.69 -8.39 -11.71
N LEU A 219 -11.31 -7.24 -11.96
CA LEU A 219 -12.02 -6.46 -10.96
C LEU A 219 -13.51 -6.44 -11.30
N PHE A 220 -14.30 -7.13 -10.50
CA PHE A 220 -15.75 -7.14 -10.63
C PHE A 220 -16.36 -6.10 -9.72
N TYR A 221 -17.28 -5.31 -10.25
CA TYR A 221 -17.92 -4.23 -9.51
C TYR A 221 -19.38 -4.06 -9.94
N ARG A 222 -20.08 -3.24 -9.16
CA ARG A 222 -21.46 -2.85 -9.43
C ARG A 222 -21.53 -1.37 -9.73
N GLU A 223 -22.33 -1.00 -10.72
CA GLU A 223 -22.75 0.38 -10.91
C GLU A 223 -23.73 0.79 -9.80
N GLY A 224 -23.27 1.65 -8.91
CA GLY A 224 -24.00 2.05 -7.71
C GLY A 224 -23.65 1.20 -6.47
N PRO A 225 -24.39 1.35 -5.36
CA PRO A 225 -24.12 0.63 -4.13
C PRO A 225 -24.34 -0.87 -4.32
N TRP A 226 -23.50 -1.69 -3.70
CA TRP A 226 -23.70 -3.13 -3.63
C TRP A 226 -25.07 -3.45 -3.02
N THR A 227 -25.97 -4.03 -3.79
CA THR A 227 -27.21 -4.62 -3.27
C THR A 227 -27.07 -6.12 -3.32
N PHE A 228 -27.13 -6.77 -2.18
CA PHE A 228 -27.03 -8.21 -2.09
C PHE A 228 -28.42 -8.83 -2.26
N PRO A 229 -28.59 -9.81 -3.16
CA PRO A 229 -29.87 -10.48 -3.34
C PRO A 229 -30.36 -11.21 -2.09
N TYR A 230 -29.46 -11.53 -1.15
CA TYR A 230 -29.76 -12.23 0.10
C TYR A 230 -29.00 -11.61 1.28
N ALA A 231 -29.61 -11.59 2.47
CA ALA A 231 -28.98 -11.05 3.69
C ALA A 231 -27.68 -11.77 4.08
N ALA A 232 -27.57 -13.08 3.82
CA ALA A 232 -26.35 -13.84 4.04
C ALA A 232 -25.19 -13.38 3.14
N ALA A 233 -25.47 -12.98 1.90
CA ALA A 233 -24.47 -12.38 1.00
C ALA A 233 -24.05 -11.00 1.50
N ALA A 234 -24.98 -10.21 2.05
CA ALA A 234 -24.66 -8.95 2.72
C ALA A 234 -23.80 -9.16 3.98
N GLY A 235 -24.03 -10.21 4.76
CA GLY A 235 -23.20 -10.56 5.93
C GLY A 235 -21.82 -11.11 5.56
N ILE A 236 -21.68 -11.74 4.40
CA ILE A 236 -20.41 -12.28 3.88
C ILE A 236 -19.56 -11.18 3.24
N PHE A 237 -20.16 -10.40 2.34
CA PHE A 237 -19.53 -9.17 1.86
C PHE A 237 -19.32 -8.20 3.02
N GLY A 238 -20.20 -8.25 4.01
CA GLY A 238 -20.15 -7.64 5.33
C GLY A 238 -19.11 -8.23 6.28
N ARG A 239 -18.48 -9.37 6.00
CA ARG A 239 -17.31 -9.94 6.73
C ARG A 239 -16.00 -9.55 6.06
N PHE A 240 -15.99 -9.50 4.72
CA PHE A 240 -14.99 -8.74 3.96
C PHE A 240 -15.04 -7.24 4.34
N ASN A 241 -16.25 -6.69 4.54
CA ASN A 241 -16.56 -5.37 5.07
C ASN A 241 -16.75 -5.30 6.61
N ALA A 242 -16.54 -6.36 7.41
CA ALA A 242 -16.86 -6.29 8.86
C ALA A 242 -15.81 -5.48 9.62
N SER A 243 -14.63 -5.35 9.01
CA SER A 243 -13.61 -4.35 9.34
C SER A 243 -13.96 -2.94 8.80
N VAL A 244 -15.14 -2.77 8.21
CA VAL A 244 -15.62 -1.64 7.40
C VAL A 244 -17.07 -1.27 7.78
N SER A 245 -17.38 -1.22 9.08
CA SER A 245 -18.36 -0.21 9.48
C SER A 245 -17.65 1.16 9.35
N LEU A 246 -17.93 1.88 8.25
CA LEU A 246 -18.21 3.30 8.44
C LEU A 246 -19.38 3.26 9.41
N ASP A 247 -19.18 3.64 10.68
CA ASP A 247 -20.29 3.74 11.61
C ASP A 247 -21.38 4.58 10.94
N THR A 248 -22.41 3.91 10.45
CA THR A 248 -23.67 4.50 10.02
C THR A 248 -24.52 4.84 11.25
N SER A 249 -24.02 4.52 12.45
CA SER A 249 -24.67 4.73 13.74
C SER A 249 -24.53 6.17 14.28
N GLU A 250 -23.52 6.92 13.85
CA GLU A 250 -23.42 8.35 14.14
C GLU A 250 -23.61 9.14 12.85
N GLY A 251 -24.65 9.99 12.81
CA GLY A 251 -25.15 10.73 11.63
C GLY A 251 -24.20 11.76 11.01
N GLY A 252 -22.97 11.39 10.70
CA GLY A 252 -21.96 12.20 10.00
C GLY A 252 -21.33 11.50 8.79
N MET A 253 -21.61 10.21 8.58
CA MET A 253 -21.39 9.55 7.30
C MET A 253 -22.72 9.08 6.74
N ARG A 254 -23.51 10.04 6.24
CA ARG A 254 -24.20 9.79 4.97
C ARG A 254 -23.16 9.13 4.07
N SER A 255 -23.46 7.90 3.68
CA SER A 255 -22.77 7.08 2.69
C SER A 255 -21.75 7.86 1.89
N GLY A 256 -20.53 7.33 1.79
CA GLY A 256 -19.46 7.94 1.01
C GLY A 256 -20.01 8.69 -0.20
N ILE A 257 -19.67 9.98 -0.30
CA ILE A 257 -19.84 10.77 -1.53
C ILE A 257 -19.24 10.01 -2.75
N TRP A 258 -18.40 9.01 -2.45
CA TRP A 258 -17.96 7.86 -3.23
C TRP A 258 -19.11 6.91 -3.60
N LEU A 259 -19.67 7.10 -4.79
CA LEU A 259 -20.84 6.43 -5.38
C LEU A 259 -22.20 6.99 -4.91
N LYS A 260 -22.47 8.28 -5.17
CA LYS A 260 -23.85 8.59 -5.56
C LYS A 260 -24.23 7.63 -6.69
N PRO A 261 -25.34 6.87 -6.60
CA PRO A 261 -25.75 5.96 -7.66
C PRO A 261 -25.79 6.70 -9.00
N GLY A 262 -25.19 6.14 -10.06
CA GLY A 262 -25.49 6.55 -11.45
C GLY A 262 -24.38 7.10 -12.34
N THR A 263 -23.07 7.00 -12.03
CA THR A 263 -22.02 7.31 -13.03
C THR A 263 -20.89 6.25 -13.05
N PRO A 264 -20.76 5.45 -14.12
CA PRO A 264 -19.70 4.44 -14.31
C PRO A 264 -18.28 5.05 -14.25
N ASP A 265 -18.14 6.31 -14.65
CA ASP A 265 -16.86 7.04 -14.75
C ASP A 265 -16.08 7.12 -13.42
N ARG A 266 -16.77 7.10 -12.27
CA ARG A 266 -16.10 7.31 -10.97
C ARG A 266 -15.32 6.10 -10.47
N ILE A 267 -15.70 4.88 -10.84
CA ILE A 267 -14.89 3.68 -10.54
C ILE A 267 -13.60 3.73 -11.34
N TYR A 268 -13.66 4.18 -12.60
CA TYR A 268 -12.48 4.40 -13.41
C TYR A 268 -11.60 5.52 -12.88
N ASP A 269 -12.18 6.62 -12.42
CA ASP A 269 -11.43 7.68 -11.76
C ASP A 269 -10.73 7.17 -10.50
N TYR A 270 -11.37 6.28 -9.75
CA TYR A 270 -10.75 5.61 -8.62
C TYR A 270 -9.60 4.68 -9.04
N LEU A 271 -9.80 3.81 -10.04
CA LEU A 271 -8.75 2.91 -10.54
C LEU A 271 -7.56 3.69 -11.12
N ARG A 272 -7.83 4.78 -11.85
CA ARG A 272 -6.80 5.72 -12.33
C ARG A 272 -6.07 6.37 -11.17
N THR A 273 -6.80 6.77 -10.13
CA THR A 273 -6.21 7.36 -8.92
C THR A 273 -5.29 6.37 -8.21
N VAL A 274 -5.75 5.14 -7.97
CA VAL A 274 -4.93 4.08 -7.37
C VAL A 274 -3.68 3.83 -8.22
N THR A 275 -3.83 3.77 -9.54
CA THR A 275 -2.69 3.62 -10.46
C THR A 275 -1.68 4.75 -10.32
N LYS A 276 -2.14 6.01 -10.30
CA LYS A 276 -1.27 7.17 -10.08
C LYS A 276 -0.55 7.11 -8.74
N LEU A 277 -1.25 6.73 -7.66
CA LEU A 277 -0.66 6.62 -6.33
C LEU A 277 0.45 5.57 -6.28
N ILE A 278 0.21 4.40 -6.88
CA ILE A 278 1.21 3.33 -6.94
C ILE A 278 2.39 3.74 -7.80
N ASP A 279 2.15 4.37 -8.96
CA ASP A 279 3.26 4.83 -9.81
C ASP A 279 4.08 5.91 -9.11
N ARG A 280 3.45 6.86 -8.40
CA ARG A 280 4.17 7.85 -7.58
C ARG A 280 5.04 7.19 -6.52
N LEU A 281 4.50 6.22 -5.80
CA LEU A 281 5.24 5.50 -4.77
C LEU A 281 6.39 4.67 -5.34
N ALA A 282 6.12 3.90 -6.40
CA ALA A 282 7.12 3.09 -7.10
C ALA A 282 8.22 3.96 -7.71
N PHE A 283 7.84 5.07 -8.35
CA PHE A 283 8.77 6.06 -8.88
C PHE A 283 9.64 6.63 -7.76
N PHE A 284 9.04 7.01 -6.63
CA PHE A 284 9.79 7.53 -5.50
C PHE A 284 10.81 6.51 -4.98
N ALA A 285 10.38 5.28 -4.75
CA ALA A 285 11.20 4.20 -4.21
C ALA A 285 12.35 3.80 -5.16
N LEU A 286 12.07 3.73 -6.46
CA LEU A 286 13.01 3.19 -7.46
C LEU A 286 13.93 4.25 -8.07
N ASN A 287 13.67 5.53 -7.84
CA ASN A 287 14.53 6.62 -8.33
C ASN A 287 15.66 6.93 -7.31
N PRO A 288 16.94 6.66 -7.64
CA PRO A 288 18.07 6.91 -6.73
C PRO A 288 18.22 8.38 -6.36
N MET A 289 17.76 9.30 -7.21
CA MET A 289 17.91 10.74 -6.96
C MET A 289 17.15 11.19 -5.72
N ASN A 290 16.15 10.44 -5.27
CA ASN A 290 15.41 10.72 -4.04
C ASN A 290 16.18 10.31 -2.77
N PHE A 291 17.31 9.61 -2.94
CA PHE A 291 18.16 9.09 -1.87
C PHE A 291 19.58 9.69 -1.96
N VAL A 292 19.71 10.89 -2.54
CA VAL A 292 20.98 11.61 -2.60
C VAL A 292 21.08 12.57 -1.42
N GLU A 293 22.08 12.36 -0.58
CA GLU A 293 22.36 13.17 0.60
C GLU A 293 23.78 13.71 0.52
N ALA A 294 23.97 15.02 0.76
CA ALA A 294 25.27 15.70 0.61
C ALA A 294 26.00 15.41 -0.73
N GLY A 295 25.24 15.11 -1.80
CA GLY A 295 25.79 14.77 -3.12
C GLY A 295 26.23 13.30 -3.29
N HIS A 296 25.96 12.45 -2.30
CA HIS A 296 26.23 11.02 -2.32
C HIS A 296 24.93 10.20 -2.36
N LEU A 297 24.89 9.18 -3.22
CA LEU A 297 23.77 8.26 -3.27
C LEU A 297 23.80 7.32 -2.06
N GLN A 298 22.75 7.35 -1.25
CA GLN A 298 22.52 6.44 -0.14
C GLN A 298 21.84 5.16 -0.63
N SER A 299 22.58 4.35 -1.39
CA SER A 299 22.02 3.17 -2.07
C SER A 299 21.45 2.13 -1.09
N THR A 300 22.05 1.98 0.09
CA THR A 300 21.52 1.11 1.15
C THR A 300 20.16 1.60 1.66
N GLN A 301 19.99 2.90 1.88
CA GLN A 301 18.70 3.49 2.29
C GLN A 301 17.63 3.24 1.23
N GLN A 302 17.98 3.38 -0.07
CA GLN A 302 17.07 3.07 -1.17
C GLN A 302 16.59 1.61 -1.13
N ILE A 303 17.52 0.66 -1.02
CA ILE A 303 17.17 -0.78 -0.97
C ILE A 303 16.33 -1.09 0.27
N GLN A 304 16.67 -0.52 1.43
CA GLN A 304 15.89 -0.66 2.66
C GLN A 304 14.46 -0.12 2.48
N PHE A 305 14.30 1.04 1.84
CA PHE A 305 13.01 1.65 1.56
C PHE A 305 12.14 0.74 0.68
N ILE A 306 12.67 0.25 -0.45
CA ILE A 306 11.93 -0.61 -1.38
C ILE A 306 11.53 -1.93 -0.71
N THR A 307 12.46 -2.54 0.02
CA THR A 307 12.22 -3.81 0.75
C THR A 307 11.13 -3.65 1.80
N ALA A 308 11.23 -2.59 2.60
CA ALA A 308 10.28 -2.35 3.66
C ALA A 308 8.89 -1.97 3.12
N LEU A 309 8.80 -1.31 1.96
CA LEU A 309 7.52 -1.17 1.25
C LEU A 309 6.93 -2.53 0.88
N GLY A 310 7.70 -3.43 0.27
CA GLY A 310 7.24 -4.78 -0.07
C GLY A 310 6.69 -5.54 1.16
N LEU A 311 7.41 -5.50 2.28
CA LEU A 311 6.99 -6.10 3.54
C LEU A 311 5.75 -5.43 4.14
N LEU A 312 5.67 -4.10 4.07
CA LEU A 312 4.50 -3.33 4.53
C LEU A 312 3.25 -3.70 3.73
N PHE A 313 3.34 -3.82 2.41
CA PHE A 313 2.19 -4.22 1.58
C PHE A 313 1.78 -5.68 1.84
N SER A 314 2.76 -6.55 2.12
CA SER A 314 2.50 -7.94 2.51
C SER A 314 1.73 -8.05 3.83
N ASP A 315 2.08 -7.24 4.84
CA ASP A 315 1.33 -7.19 6.11
C ASP A 315 -0.11 -6.71 5.92
N ILE A 316 -0.31 -5.68 5.08
CA ILE A 316 -1.65 -5.14 4.83
C ILE A 316 -2.50 -6.19 4.12
N GLN A 317 -1.93 -6.88 3.13
CA GLN A 317 -2.60 -7.97 2.45
C GLN A 317 -2.95 -9.10 3.42
N ALA A 318 -2.00 -9.55 4.24
CA ALA A 318 -2.26 -10.56 5.28
C ALA A 318 -3.36 -10.12 6.25
N GLY A 319 -3.38 -8.83 6.62
CA GLY A 319 -4.43 -8.21 7.42
C GLY A 319 -5.81 -8.25 6.76
N ASN A 320 -5.89 -8.17 5.43
CA ASN A 320 -7.15 -8.28 4.70
C ASN A 320 -7.67 -9.72 4.64
N GLU A 321 -6.76 -10.69 4.60
CA GLU A 321 -7.09 -12.11 4.44
C GLU A 321 -7.46 -12.78 5.78
N VAL A 322 -7.01 -12.24 6.92
CA VAL A 322 -7.37 -12.83 8.23
C VAL A 322 -8.78 -12.45 8.71
N PRO A 323 -9.58 -13.41 9.21
CA PRO A 323 -10.95 -13.14 9.68
C PRO A 323 -11.00 -12.46 11.06
N SER A 324 -9.96 -12.64 11.88
CA SER A 324 -9.92 -12.15 13.26
C SER A 324 -9.54 -10.67 13.33
N ASN A 325 -10.44 -9.81 13.85
CA ASN A 325 -10.19 -8.37 14.04
C ASN A 325 -8.92 -8.08 14.84
N TYR A 326 -8.63 -8.92 15.82
CA TYR A 326 -7.42 -8.84 16.62
C TYR A 326 -6.15 -9.07 15.77
N SER A 327 -6.20 -10.05 14.87
CA SER A 327 -5.11 -10.32 13.94
C SER A 327 -4.94 -9.16 12.95
N LYS A 328 -6.04 -8.56 12.48
CA LYS A 328 -6.00 -7.36 11.63
C LYS A 328 -5.26 -6.22 12.32
N VAL A 329 -5.58 -5.94 13.58
CA VAL A 329 -4.89 -4.90 14.35
C VAL A 329 -3.41 -5.22 14.52
N SER A 330 -3.05 -6.48 14.81
CA SER A 330 -1.65 -6.89 14.91
C SER A 330 -0.88 -6.66 13.63
N PHE A 331 -1.44 -7.01 12.47
CA PHE A 331 -0.84 -6.74 11.16
C PHE A 331 -0.74 -5.24 10.87
N SER A 332 -1.80 -4.47 11.18
CA SER A 332 -1.81 -3.01 11.02
C SER A 332 -0.70 -2.34 11.84
N LEU A 333 -0.49 -2.76 13.10
CA LEU A 333 0.57 -2.23 13.94
C LEU A 333 1.96 -2.68 13.47
N SER A 334 2.10 -3.94 13.00
CA SER A 334 3.36 -4.40 12.39
C SER A 334 3.73 -3.60 11.13
N ALA A 335 2.74 -3.29 10.30
CA ALA A 335 2.94 -2.44 9.13
C ALA A 335 3.32 -1.00 9.52
N LEU A 336 2.76 -0.47 10.61
CA LEU A 336 3.16 0.83 11.15
C LEU A 336 4.58 0.82 11.74
N ASP A 337 5.02 -0.27 12.38
CA ASP A 337 6.42 -0.45 12.83
C ASP A 337 7.37 -0.43 11.63
N LYS A 338 7.05 -1.17 10.56
CA LYS A 338 7.84 -1.17 9.33
C LYS A 338 7.93 0.23 8.73
N LEU A 339 6.81 0.96 8.70
CA LEU A 339 6.79 2.36 8.24
C LEU A 339 7.60 3.29 9.15
N ALA A 340 7.55 3.11 10.47
CA ALA A 340 8.34 3.86 11.42
C ALA A 340 9.85 3.64 11.20
N ASN A 341 10.26 2.39 10.99
CA ASN A 341 11.64 2.04 10.67
C ASN A 341 12.11 2.64 9.35
N ILE A 342 11.23 2.66 8.32
CA ILE A 342 11.53 3.36 7.07
C ILE A 342 11.79 4.84 7.34
N ILE A 343 10.91 5.49 8.11
CA ILE A 343 11.03 6.92 8.38
C ILE A 343 12.30 7.24 9.17
N GLU A 344 12.65 6.41 10.15
CA GLU A 344 13.91 6.52 10.87
C GLU A 344 15.11 6.35 9.94
N ALA A 345 15.13 5.33 9.08
CA ALA A 345 16.22 5.12 8.13
C ALA A 345 16.35 6.24 7.08
N MET A 346 15.24 6.91 6.76
CA MET A 346 15.16 7.99 5.76
C MET A 346 15.43 9.39 6.33
N THR A 347 15.61 9.52 7.64
CA THR A 347 15.76 10.82 8.29
C THR A 347 17.00 10.82 9.16
N ASP A 348 17.94 11.74 8.93
CA ASP A 348 19.22 11.85 9.69
C ASP A 348 19.06 12.20 11.18
N ARG A 349 17.82 12.26 11.64
CA ARG A 349 17.50 12.62 13.00
C ARG A 349 17.49 11.33 13.79
N ALA A 350 18.31 11.25 14.83
CA ALA A 350 18.26 10.21 15.86
C ALA A 350 16.91 10.23 16.59
N ILE A 351 15.81 9.95 15.91
CA ILE A 351 14.44 10.09 16.38
C ILE A 351 14.09 8.89 17.25
N GLY A 352 14.54 7.69 16.89
CA GLY A 352 14.14 6.43 17.51
C GLY A 352 12.81 5.93 16.94
N GLU A 353 12.77 4.65 16.53
CA GLU A 353 11.56 3.94 16.04
C GLU A 353 10.30 4.26 16.85
N GLY A 354 10.41 4.26 18.19
CA GLY A 354 9.27 4.50 19.06
C GLY A 354 8.63 5.89 18.92
N HIS A 355 9.41 6.92 18.63
CA HIS A 355 8.90 8.27 18.37
C HIS A 355 8.34 8.39 16.96
N ALA A 356 8.94 7.71 15.98
CA ALA A 356 8.40 7.59 14.62
C ALA A 356 7.02 6.90 14.63
N PHE A 357 6.89 5.78 15.36
CA PHE A 357 5.64 5.06 15.53
C PHE A 357 4.55 5.94 16.18
N LYS A 358 4.88 6.60 17.29
CA LYS A 358 3.94 7.52 17.96
C LYS A 358 3.56 8.70 17.05
N ALA A 359 4.48 9.21 16.24
CA ALA A 359 4.20 10.29 15.30
C ALA A 359 3.20 9.85 14.21
N LEU A 360 3.34 8.65 13.65
CA LEU A 360 2.37 8.09 12.69
C LEU A 360 0.94 8.09 13.25
N LEU A 361 0.81 7.84 14.56
CA LEU A 361 -0.47 7.80 15.25
C LEU A 361 -0.94 9.14 15.81
N SER A 362 -0.20 10.24 15.64
CA SER A 362 -0.54 11.54 16.23
C SER A 362 -1.70 12.27 15.52
N THR A 363 -2.39 13.13 16.26
CA THR A 363 -3.39 14.05 15.70
C THR A 363 -2.76 15.09 14.78
N THR A 364 -1.51 15.50 15.02
CA THR A 364 -0.73 16.35 14.11
C THR A 364 -0.56 15.69 12.75
N THR A 365 -0.17 14.42 12.71
CA THR A 365 -0.06 13.66 11.45
C THR A 365 -1.41 13.56 10.77
N ALA A 366 -2.51 13.27 11.51
CA ALA A 366 -3.86 13.28 10.93
C ALA A 366 -4.22 14.61 10.26
N ASN A 367 -3.86 15.74 10.87
CA ASN A 367 -4.08 17.07 10.30
C ASN A 367 -3.15 17.37 9.11
N GLY A 368 -1.89 16.91 9.17
CA GLY A 368 -0.95 17.01 8.07
C GLY A 368 -1.41 16.22 6.84
N LEU A 369 -1.96 15.01 7.01
CA LEU A 369 -2.57 14.24 5.92
C LEU A 369 -3.74 14.99 5.27
N ARG A 370 -4.56 15.69 6.05
CA ARG A 370 -5.63 16.55 5.49
C ARG A 370 -5.07 17.73 4.73
N TRP A 371 -3.95 18.30 5.17
CA TRP A 371 -3.28 19.38 4.46
C TRP A 371 -2.71 18.88 3.12
N ILE A 372 -2.02 17.74 3.08
CA ILE A 372 -1.60 17.08 1.83
C ILE A 372 -2.81 16.89 0.92
N ALA A 373 -3.91 16.35 1.44
CA ALA A 373 -5.14 16.15 0.69
C ALA A 373 -5.80 17.43 0.17
N ARG A 374 -5.50 18.61 0.71
CA ARG A 374 -6.02 19.89 0.19
C ARG A 374 -5.19 20.38 -0.99
N GLN A 375 -3.88 20.19 -0.97
CA GLN A 375 -2.96 20.60 -2.04
C GLN A 375 -3.32 19.96 -3.39
N TYR A 376 -3.82 18.72 -3.36
CA TYR A 376 -4.19 17.97 -4.56
C TYR A 376 -5.71 17.94 -4.81
N ALA A 377 -6.50 18.78 -4.14
CA ALA A 377 -7.97 18.70 -4.21
C ALA A 377 -8.53 18.93 -5.62
N SER A 378 -7.89 19.80 -6.41
CA SER A 378 -8.26 20.08 -7.80
C SER A 378 -7.67 19.06 -8.78
N ALA A 379 -6.44 18.61 -8.55
CA ALA A 379 -5.72 17.72 -9.47
C ALA A 379 -6.09 16.24 -9.31
N ASP A 380 -6.36 15.78 -8.08
CA ASP A 380 -6.71 14.40 -7.74
C ASP A 380 -7.79 14.37 -6.65
N ALA A 381 -8.98 14.89 -6.98
CA ALA A 381 -10.12 14.99 -6.07
C ALA A 381 -10.44 13.67 -5.36
N VAL A 382 -10.23 12.53 -6.04
CA VAL A 382 -10.42 11.19 -5.47
C VAL A 382 -9.43 10.87 -4.36
N ALA A 383 -8.14 10.92 -4.64
CA ALA A 383 -7.10 10.70 -3.62
C ALA A 383 -7.30 11.64 -2.43
N SER A 384 -7.62 12.90 -2.70
CA SER A 384 -7.86 13.91 -1.69
C SER A 384 -9.00 13.56 -0.72
N GLN A 385 -10.19 13.16 -1.18
CA GLN A 385 -11.24 12.84 -0.20
C GLN A 385 -11.02 11.48 0.46
N LEU A 386 -10.36 10.52 -0.21
CA LEU A 386 -9.95 9.25 0.40
C LEU A 386 -9.01 9.49 1.58
N LEU A 387 -7.96 10.29 1.37
CA LEU A 387 -7.00 10.62 2.43
C LEU A 387 -7.66 11.39 3.58
N ARG A 388 -8.57 12.34 3.30
CA ARG A 388 -9.35 13.04 4.34
C ARG A 388 -10.24 12.08 5.13
N ALA A 389 -10.85 11.10 4.47
CA ALA A 389 -11.67 10.09 5.13
C ALA A 389 -10.84 9.22 6.06
N GLN A 390 -9.66 8.76 5.63
CA GLN A 390 -8.76 8.00 6.51
C GLN A 390 -8.21 8.84 7.66
N ALA A 391 -7.83 10.09 7.40
CA ALA A 391 -7.37 10.99 8.45
C ALA A 391 -8.44 11.24 9.53
N ARG A 392 -9.73 11.25 9.16
CA ARG A 392 -10.83 11.28 10.15
C ARG A 392 -10.84 10.04 11.05
N ARG A 393 -10.54 8.85 10.51
CA ARG A 393 -10.49 7.61 11.31
C ARG A 393 -9.42 7.65 12.38
N LEU A 394 -8.24 8.18 12.07
CA LEU A 394 -7.20 8.36 13.08
C LEU A 394 -7.69 9.26 14.23
N LEU A 395 -8.42 10.34 13.93
CA LEU A 395 -9.03 11.16 14.98
C LEU A 395 -10.13 10.43 15.76
N GLN A 396 -10.90 9.54 15.12
CA GLN A 396 -11.88 8.70 15.81
C GLN A 396 -11.20 7.69 16.75
N VAL A 397 -10.06 7.12 16.36
CA VAL A 397 -9.23 6.28 17.25
C VAL A 397 -8.82 7.07 18.50
N HIS A 398 -8.34 8.31 18.33
CA HIS A 398 -8.01 9.19 19.47
C HIS A 398 -9.22 9.47 20.38
N ARG A 399 -10.40 9.70 19.80
CA ARG A 399 -11.64 9.90 20.57
C ARG A 399 -12.03 8.65 21.34
N ALA A 400 -11.97 7.47 20.71
CA ALA A 400 -12.27 6.20 21.36
C ALA A 400 -11.33 5.94 22.53
N VAL A 401 -10.02 6.13 22.33
CA VAL A 401 -9.03 6.01 23.41
C VAL A 401 -9.32 7.02 24.51
N ARG A 402 -9.58 8.30 24.19
CA ARG A 402 -9.93 9.32 25.20
C ARG A 402 -11.16 8.93 26.03
N ASN A 403 -12.18 8.35 25.40
CA ASN A 403 -13.40 7.93 26.08
C ASN A 403 -13.15 6.76 27.03
N GLN A 404 -12.25 5.83 26.66
CA GLN A 404 -11.82 4.73 27.54
C GLN A 404 -10.91 5.23 28.67
N ALA A 405 -10.12 6.26 28.38
CA ALA A 405 -9.06 6.80 29.23
C ALA A 405 -9.49 7.79 30.31
N GLY A 406 -10.63 8.45 30.07
CA GLY A 406 -11.00 9.69 30.75
C GLY A 406 -10.60 10.95 29.98
N ALA A 407 -11.43 11.99 30.16
CA ALA A 407 -11.39 13.23 29.37
C ALA A 407 -10.11 14.07 29.52
N HIS A 408 -9.37 13.88 30.63
CA HIS A 408 -8.17 14.63 31.00
C HIS A 408 -6.85 14.03 30.48
N THR A 409 -6.91 12.94 29.71
CA THR A 409 -5.70 12.35 29.15
C THR A 409 -5.02 13.27 28.15
N THR A 410 -3.69 13.30 28.21
CA THR A 410 -2.85 14.02 27.25
C THR A 410 -2.68 13.20 25.97
N GLU A 411 -2.27 13.83 24.87
CA GLU A 411 -1.97 13.11 23.62
C GLU A 411 -0.80 12.15 23.80
N ALA A 412 0.25 12.55 24.51
CA ALA A 412 1.40 11.69 24.79
C ALA A 412 0.99 10.38 25.51
N GLN A 413 0.08 10.47 26.49
CA GLN A 413 -0.48 9.29 27.16
C GLN A 413 -1.28 8.42 26.20
N ARG A 414 -2.18 9.01 25.39
CA ARG A 414 -2.95 8.27 24.38
C ARG A 414 -2.05 7.57 23.36
N LEU A 415 -0.97 8.19 22.93
CA LEU A 415 0.01 7.60 22.01
C LEU A 415 0.79 6.46 22.66
N GLY A 416 1.11 6.57 23.96
CA GLY A 416 1.65 5.45 24.74
C GLY A 416 0.71 4.25 24.71
N TRP A 417 -0.57 4.46 25.01
CA TRP A 417 -1.58 3.41 24.99
C TRP A 417 -1.79 2.80 23.61
N LEU A 418 -1.84 3.63 22.58
CA LEU A 418 -1.97 3.17 21.20
C LEU A 418 -0.80 2.27 20.78
N ARG A 419 0.42 2.59 21.20
CA ARG A 419 1.59 1.74 20.99
C ARG A 419 1.50 0.43 21.78
N SER A 420 0.95 0.46 22.99
CA SER A 420 0.80 -0.73 23.83
C SER A 420 -0.14 -1.79 23.25
N TYR A 421 -1.07 -1.42 22.34
CA TYR A 421 -1.85 -2.40 21.59
C TYR A 421 -0.99 -3.33 20.70
N ARG A 422 0.28 -2.97 20.40
CA ARG A 422 1.22 -3.85 19.69
C ARG A 422 1.52 -5.13 20.48
N ASN A 423 1.45 -5.07 21.81
CA ASN A 423 1.80 -6.17 22.70
C ASN A 423 0.61 -7.09 23.04
N LEU A 424 -0.54 -6.86 22.42
CA LEU A 424 -1.75 -7.65 22.61
C LEU A 424 -1.54 -9.17 22.49
N ARG A 425 -0.59 -9.63 21.64
CA ARG A 425 -0.26 -11.05 21.39
C ARG A 425 0.77 -11.66 22.32
N HIS A 426 1.63 -10.83 22.88
CA HIS A 426 2.79 -11.31 23.61
C HIS A 426 2.56 -11.34 25.12
N GLY A 427 1.39 -10.87 25.59
CA GLY A 427 1.11 -10.77 27.03
C GLY A 427 2.18 -9.97 27.77
N THR A 428 2.98 -9.16 27.06
CA THR A 428 4.27 -8.71 27.55
C THR A 428 4.13 -7.51 28.47
N PHE A 429 4.49 -7.77 29.72
CA PHE A 429 4.66 -6.91 30.90
C PHE A 429 5.66 -5.74 30.74
N LEU A 430 5.85 -5.16 29.55
CA LEU A 430 6.92 -4.19 29.33
C LEU A 430 6.66 -2.81 29.98
N GLU A 431 5.39 -2.50 30.31
CA GLU A 431 5.03 -1.40 31.22
C GLU A 431 3.85 -1.83 32.11
N ARG A 432 4.13 -2.49 33.24
CA ARG A 432 3.12 -3.08 34.16
C ARG A 432 1.97 -2.12 34.52
N GLY A 433 2.26 -0.83 34.73
CA GLY A 433 1.25 0.17 35.06
C GLY A 433 0.24 0.41 33.93
N GLN A 434 0.73 0.56 32.70
CA GLN A 434 -0.15 0.80 31.54
C GLN A 434 -0.94 -0.45 31.16
N PHE A 435 -0.37 -1.65 31.31
CA PHE A 435 -1.10 -2.89 31.04
C PHE A 435 -2.28 -3.06 32.02
N SER A 436 -2.05 -2.83 33.31
CA SER A 436 -3.11 -2.91 34.33
C SER A 436 -4.23 -1.92 34.04
N ASP A 437 -3.89 -0.65 33.77
CA ASP A 437 -4.88 0.40 33.48
C ASP A 437 -5.71 0.12 32.22
N LEU A 438 -5.06 -0.41 31.18
CA LEU A 438 -5.69 -0.62 29.87
C LEU A 438 -6.51 -1.91 29.81
N PHE A 439 -6.02 -3.02 30.36
CA PHE A 439 -6.64 -4.34 30.18
C PHE A 439 -7.42 -4.82 31.40
N VAL A 440 -7.05 -4.38 32.60
CA VAL A 440 -7.69 -4.81 33.85
C VAL A 440 -8.80 -3.83 34.27
N THR A 441 -8.55 -2.52 34.18
CA THR A 441 -9.49 -1.50 34.71
C THR A 441 -10.47 -0.92 33.69
N SER A 442 -10.09 -0.75 32.41
CA SER A 442 -10.91 -0.04 31.39
C SER A 442 -11.66 -0.95 30.41
N LYS A 443 -11.68 -2.27 30.64
CA LYS A 443 -12.21 -3.29 29.69
C LYS A 443 -11.52 -3.32 28.32
N GLY A 444 -10.33 -2.71 28.14
CA GLY A 444 -9.35 -3.01 27.08
C GLY A 444 -9.83 -3.21 25.64
N LEU A 445 -10.91 -2.55 25.22
CA LEU A 445 -11.46 -2.76 23.88
C LEU A 445 -10.60 -2.02 22.85
N VAL A 446 -9.94 -2.78 21.98
CA VAL A 446 -9.19 -2.24 20.85
C VAL A 446 -10.13 -1.37 19.98
N PRO A 447 -9.77 -0.10 19.70
CA PRO A 447 -10.59 0.76 18.86
C PRO A 447 -10.83 0.13 17.48
N SER A 448 -12.09 0.01 17.08
CA SER A 448 -12.51 -0.65 15.82
C SER A 448 -11.86 -0.04 14.57
N HIS A 449 -11.54 1.26 14.61
CA HIS A 449 -10.94 1.98 13.49
C HIS A 449 -9.41 1.85 13.38
N LEU A 450 -8.74 1.23 14.36
CA LEU A 450 -7.28 1.14 14.39
C LEU A 450 -6.71 0.37 13.20
N SER A 451 -7.40 -0.66 12.74
CA SER A 451 -7.01 -1.45 11.56
C SER A 451 -6.97 -0.62 10.27
N GLY A 452 -7.74 0.47 10.19
CA GLY A 452 -7.77 1.37 9.03
C GLY A 452 -6.69 2.46 9.04
N VAL A 453 -5.94 2.62 10.15
CA VAL A 453 -4.93 3.68 10.27
C VAL A 453 -3.75 3.44 9.33
N THR A 454 -3.33 2.18 9.15
CA THR A 454 -2.24 1.83 8.24
C THR A 454 -2.53 2.31 6.82
N MET A 455 -3.76 2.10 6.32
CA MET A 455 -4.15 2.58 5.00
C MET A 455 -4.11 4.11 4.91
N ALA A 456 -4.43 4.83 5.98
CA ALA A 456 -4.27 6.29 6.03
C ALA A 456 -2.84 6.72 5.76
N MET A 457 -1.89 6.04 6.39
CA MET A 457 -0.46 6.33 6.26
C MET A 457 0.06 5.96 4.87
N VAL A 458 -0.33 4.79 4.35
CA VAL A 458 0.06 4.35 3.01
C VAL A 458 -0.51 5.24 1.92
N LEU A 459 -1.76 5.70 2.05
CA LEU A 459 -2.33 6.69 1.13
C LEU A 459 -1.60 8.03 1.22
N GLY A 460 -1.24 8.49 2.43
CA GLY A 460 -0.44 9.69 2.62
C GLY A 460 0.91 9.58 1.92
N LEU A 461 1.62 8.47 2.16
CA LEU A 461 2.91 8.15 1.56
C LEU A 461 2.81 8.05 0.03
N ALA A 462 1.81 7.35 -0.51
CA ALA A 462 1.65 7.19 -1.96
C ALA A 462 1.20 8.48 -2.66
N MET A 463 0.51 9.37 -1.95
CA MET A 463 0.02 10.64 -2.49
C MET A 463 1.14 11.66 -2.67
N ASP A 464 2.00 11.78 -1.65
CA ASP A 464 3.18 12.65 -1.66
C ASP A 464 4.23 12.10 -0.68
N PRO A 465 5.15 11.22 -1.15
CA PRO A 465 6.11 10.55 -0.28
C PRO A 465 7.01 11.53 0.48
N GLU A 466 7.52 12.56 -0.20
CA GLU A 466 8.43 13.54 0.39
C GLU A 466 7.77 14.32 1.53
N LYS A 467 6.58 14.91 1.26
CA LYS A 467 5.87 15.69 2.28
C LYS A 467 5.40 14.82 3.43
N PHE A 468 5.00 13.58 3.15
CA PHE A 468 4.60 12.63 4.18
C PHE A 468 5.77 12.27 5.10
N LEU A 469 6.93 11.88 4.54
CA LEU A 469 8.12 11.52 5.32
C LEU A 469 8.58 12.71 6.17
N TYR A 470 8.63 13.92 5.60
CA TYR A 470 8.99 15.14 6.32
C TYR A 470 8.01 15.44 7.48
N LEU A 471 6.71 15.36 7.21
CA LEU A 471 5.67 15.59 8.22
C LEU A 471 5.86 14.69 9.43
N VAL A 472 6.04 13.38 9.21
CA VAL A 472 6.19 12.44 10.30
C VAL A 472 7.50 12.67 11.04
N ALA A 473 8.63 12.85 10.32
CA ALA A 473 9.93 13.12 10.92
C ALA A 473 9.95 14.37 11.81
N ALA A 474 9.29 15.44 11.35
CA ALA A 474 9.14 16.67 12.13
C ALA A 474 8.34 16.42 13.41
N GLN A 475 7.22 15.71 13.31
CA GLN A 475 6.41 15.38 14.47
C GLN A 475 7.14 14.45 15.45
N SER A 476 7.92 13.48 14.97
CA SER A 476 8.69 12.60 15.83
C SER A 476 9.76 13.34 16.61
N ALA A 477 10.44 14.30 15.99
CA ALA A 477 11.40 15.17 16.67
C ALA A 477 10.73 15.99 17.79
N THR A 478 9.53 16.54 17.53
CA THR A 478 8.74 17.25 18.54
C THR A 478 8.37 16.35 19.72
N LEU A 479 7.92 15.12 19.46
CA LEU A 479 7.59 14.15 20.51
C LEU A 479 8.81 13.79 21.35
N LYS A 480 9.98 13.57 20.73
CA LYS A 480 11.23 13.27 21.42
C LYS A 480 11.65 14.43 22.33
N ALA A 481 11.60 15.66 21.83
CA ALA A 481 11.94 16.85 22.61
C ALA A 481 10.99 17.05 23.82
N GLY A 482 9.69 16.83 23.62
CA GLY A 482 8.69 16.92 24.69
C GLY A 482 8.91 15.89 25.81
N GLU A 483 9.23 14.64 25.47
CA GLU A 483 9.55 13.61 26.47
C GLU A 483 10.86 13.92 27.23
N ALA A 484 11.87 14.47 26.56
CA ALA A 484 13.11 14.90 27.22
C ALA A 484 12.86 16.03 28.23
N ALA A 485 12.09 17.05 27.84
CA ALA A 485 11.70 18.15 28.73
C ALA A 485 10.91 17.65 29.95
N GLU A 486 10.01 16.68 29.75
CA GLU A 486 9.24 16.08 30.83
C GLU A 486 10.11 15.28 31.82
N ARG A 487 11.10 14.53 31.32
CA ARG A 487 12.07 13.82 32.17
C ARG A 487 12.88 14.79 33.02
N ILE A 488 13.36 15.89 32.42
CA ILE A 488 14.10 16.93 33.14
C ILE A 488 13.20 17.55 34.23
N ARG A 489 11.95 17.91 33.89
CA ARG A 489 11.00 18.48 34.85
C ARG A 489 10.75 17.55 36.05
N ARG A 490 10.58 16.24 35.81
CA ARG A 490 10.39 15.25 36.87
C ARG A 490 11.64 15.05 37.72
N ALA A 491 12.82 15.00 37.09
CA ALA A 491 14.09 14.92 37.80
C ALA A 491 14.29 16.15 38.72
N SER A 492 14.02 17.35 38.21
CA SER A 492 14.09 18.60 38.99
C SER A 492 13.07 18.68 40.13
N ALA A 493 11.91 18.00 40.01
CA ALA A 493 10.90 17.94 41.06
C ALA A 493 11.18 16.85 42.11
N ALA A 494 11.98 15.85 41.77
CA ALA A 494 12.33 14.73 42.64
C ALA A 494 13.58 14.97 43.51
N THR A 495 14.35 16.04 43.24
CA THR A 495 15.45 16.47 44.10
C THR A 495 14.88 17.10 45.37
N PRO A 496 15.06 16.51 46.57
CA PRO A 496 14.67 17.16 47.82
C PRO A 496 15.50 18.43 48.01
N ARG A 497 14.87 19.49 48.52
CA ARG A 497 15.59 20.69 48.98
C ARG A 497 16.41 20.40 50.21
#